data_AF-A0A957HIZ3-F1
#
_entry.id   AF-A0A957HIZ3-F1
#
_cell.length_a   1.000
_cell.length_b   1.000
_cell.length_c   1.000
_cell.angle_alpha   90.00
_cell.angle_beta   90.00
_cell.angle_gamma   90.00
#
_symmetry.space_group_name_H-M   'P 1'
#
loop_
_entity.id
_entity.type
_entity.pdbx_description
1 polymer ?
#
loop_
_entity_poly.entity_id
_entity_poly.type
_entity_poly.pdbx_seq_one_letter_code
_entity_poly.pdbx_strand_id
1 'polypeptide(L)'
;MSEDTQFKELDSIVVRFAGDSGDGMQLTGTQFTNTSAVFGNDISTMPDFPAEIRAPAGTLAGVSGFQVNFSNKDILTPGDSPQVLVAMNPAALKASLKDLESGGTIIVNTDAFSQTNLRKADYDVNPLEDESLKGYQVIEVPLTTLNREALKDIDSLSTKEKDRSQNFFALGIVFWMFERPMETTLEWVQKKFAKRADLIEANTKALQAGYFFGDTTRTFQQRYRISPAQLPPGTYRKVTGNEAMAMGLVTAAYKMGKPLFYGTYPITPASDILHALAPLRNFDVRTFQAEDEIAAMGSIIGASLGGAFAVTGTSGPGVALKGEGMGLAIALELPMVIINV
;
A
#
# COMPACT_ATOMS: atom_id res chain seq x y z
N MET A 1 4.92 -19.49 -33.45
CA MET A 1 4.21 -20.57 -32.75
C MET A 1 4.71 -20.56 -31.33
N SER A 2 4.00 -19.86 -30.44
CA SER A 2 4.31 -19.76 -29.02
C SER A 2 3.91 -21.09 -28.36
N GLU A 3 4.88 -21.84 -27.87
CA GLU A 3 4.61 -22.98 -26.98
C GLU A 3 3.94 -22.44 -25.71
N ASP A 4 2.84 -23.09 -25.33
CA ASP A 4 1.96 -22.72 -24.20
C ASP A 4 2.76 -22.52 -22.92
N THR A 5 2.88 -21.27 -22.45
CA THR A 5 3.26 -21.02 -21.06
C THR A 5 2.25 -21.73 -20.17
N GLN A 6 2.67 -22.77 -19.45
CA GLN A 6 1.78 -23.49 -18.54
C GLN A 6 1.29 -22.55 -17.44
N PHE A 7 -0.03 -22.41 -17.35
CA PHE A 7 -0.68 -21.68 -16.27
C PHE A 7 -0.85 -22.59 -15.07
N LYS A 8 -0.48 -22.07 -13.90
CA LYS A 8 -0.87 -22.65 -12.62
C LYS A 8 -2.08 -21.90 -12.09
N GLU A 9 -3.22 -22.58 -12.01
CA GLU A 9 -4.41 -22.02 -11.38
C GLU A 9 -4.25 -22.02 -9.86
N LEU A 10 -4.59 -20.90 -9.23
CA LEU A 10 -4.56 -20.72 -7.79
C LEU A 10 -5.85 -20.06 -7.32
N ASP A 11 -6.30 -20.44 -6.12
CA ASP A 11 -7.45 -19.80 -5.48
C ASP A 11 -7.12 -18.41 -4.92
N SER A 12 -5.93 -18.26 -4.37
CA SER A 12 -5.45 -17.00 -3.80
C SER A 12 -3.94 -16.92 -3.89
N ILE A 13 -3.41 -15.70 -3.91
CA ILE A 13 -1.98 -15.48 -3.76
C ILE A 13 -1.69 -14.13 -3.10
N VAL A 14 -0.61 -14.10 -2.35
CA VAL A 14 -0.11 -12.94 -1.62
C VAL A 14 1.18 -12.46 -2.27
N VAL A 15 1.18 -11.20 -2.70
CA VAL A 15 2.32 -10.52 -3.31
C VAL A 15 2.73 -9.36 -2.42
N ARG A 16 4.03 -9.27 -2.10
CA ARG A 16 4.60 -8.16 -1.35
C ARG A 16 5.57 -7.36 -2.23
N PHE A 17 5.32 -6.07 -2.35
CA PHE A 17 6.25 -5.10 -2.95
C PHE A 17 7.04 -4.44 -1.84
N ALA A 18 8.37 -4.48 -1.89
CA ALA A 18 9.24 -3.93 -0.86
C ALA A 18 10.40 -3.14 -1.48
N GLY A 19 10.68 -1.97 -0.92
CA GLY A 19 11.70 -1.03 -1.40
C GLY A 19 11.92 0.08 -0.40
N ASP A 20 12.67 1.12 -0.76
CA ASP A 20 12.87 2.27 0.13
C ASP A 20 11.62 3.17 0.15
N SER A 21 11.46 3.89 1.25
CA SER A 21 10.50 4.98 1.34
C SER A 21 10.77 6.04 0.26
N GLY A 22 9.80 6.21 -0.64
CA GLY A 22 9.93 7.10 -1.81
C GLY A 22 10.07 6.35 -3.14
N ASP A 23 10.36 5.05 -3.14
CA ASP A 23 10.41 4.22 -4.35
C ASP A 23 9.02 3.91 -4.93
N GLY A 24 7.95 4.30 -4.23
CA GLY A 24 6.58 4.17 -4.73
C GLY A 24 5.97 2.77 -4.57
N MET A 25 6.46 1.94 -3.64
CA MET A 25 5.88 0.61 -3.37
C MET A 25 4.41 0.66 -2.99
N GLN A 26 4.01 1.66 -2.19
CA GLN A 26 2.61 1.94 -1.86
C GLN A 26 1.76 2.19 -3.11
N LEU A 27 2.31 2.95 -4.06
CA LEU A 27 1.65 3.29 -5.32
C LEU A 27 1.53 2.04 -6.19
N THR A 28 2.63 1.29 -6.35
CA THR A 28 2.68 0.05 -7.12
C THR A 28 1.67 -0.96 -6.59
N GLY A 29 1.67 -1.23 -5.29
CA GLY A 29 0.72 -2.13 -4.65
C GLY A 29 -0.73 -1.65 -4.76
N THR A 30 -0.97 -0.34 -4.64
CA THR A 30 -2.31 0.24 -4.85
C THR A 30 -2.80 0.07 -6.29
N GLN A 31 -1.95 0.29 -7.30
CA GLN A 31 -2.33 0.07 -8.69
C GLN A 31 -2.61 -1.40 -8.97
N PHE A 32 -1.78 -2.30 -8.44
CA PHE A 32 -2.01 -3.74 -8.55
C PHE A 32 -3.34 -4.17 -7.92
N THR A 33 -3.64 -3.63 -6.74
CA THR A 33 -4.91 -3.84 -6.03
C THR A 33 -6.10 -3.36 -6.86
N ASN A 34 -6.03 -2.14 -7.41
CA ASN A 34 -7.12 -1.57 -8.20
C ASN A 34 -7.38 -2.40 -9.47
N THR A 35 -6.32 -2.76 -10.19
CA THR A 35 -6.44 -3.59 -11.39
C THR A 35 -7.03 -4.96 -11.06
N SER A 36 -6.60 -5.61 -9.97
CA SER A 36 -7.13 -6.91 -9.55
C SER A 36 -8.60 -6.84 -9.12
N ALA A 37 -9.01 -5.76 -8.44
CA ALA A 37 -10.41 -5.52 -8.11
C ALA A 37 -11.28 -5.32 -9.35
N VAL A 38 -10.81 -4.55 -10.34
CA VAL A 38 -11.52 -4.34 -11.62
C VAL A 38 -11.60 -5.63 -12.44
N PHE A 39 -10.58 -6.48 -12.38
CA PHE A 39 -10.60 -7.82 -12.97
C PHE A 39 -11.65 -8.74 -12.32
N GLY A 40 -12.12 -8.39 -11.11
CA GLY A 40 -13.16 -9.12 -10.39
C GLY A 40 -12.62 -10.03 -9.30
N ASN A 41 -11.37 -9.87 -8.86
CA ASN A 41 -10.87 -10.58 -7.69
C ASN A 41 -11.31 -9.89 -6.41
N ASP A 42 -11.55 -10.70 -5.37
CA ASP A 42 -11.60 -10.16 -4.02
C ASP A 42 -10.18 -9.86 -3.52
N ILE A 43 -10.07 -8.84 -2.67
CA ILE A 43 -8.78 -8.22 -2.32
C ILE A 43 -8.68 -7.85 -0.85
N SER A 44 -7.52 -8.09 -0.26
CA SER A 44 -7.17 -7.56 1.06
C SER A 44 -5.72 -7.08 1.05
N THR A 45 -5.46 -5.91 1.64
CA THR A 45 -4.17 -5.22 1.53
C THR A 45 -3.62 -4.82 2.88
N MET A 46 -2.30 -4.86 3.03
CA MET A 46 -1.59 -4.34 4.19
C MET A 46 -0.46 -3.42 3.71
N PRO A 47 -0.62 -2.09 3.80
CA PRO A 47 0.49 -1.17 3.63
C PRO A 47 1.40 -1.22 4.86
N ASP A 48 2.70 -1.29 4.64
CA ASP A 48 3.74 -1.27 5.67
C ASP A 48 4.64 -0.04 5.48
N PHE A 49 4.60 0.85 6.48
CA PHE A 49 5.33 2.10 6.48
C PHE A 49 6.40 2.06 7.58
N PRO A 50 7.64 2.50 7.30
CA PRO A 50 8.61 2.66 8.35
C PRO A 50 8.19 3.78 9.30
N ALA A 51 8.58 3.65 10.56
CA ALA A 51 8.33 4.69 11.57
C ALA A 51 9.09 5.99 11.26
N GLU A 52 10.22 5.91 10.57
CA GLU A 52 11.03 7.06 10.19
C GLU A 52 10.56 7.68 8.87
N ILE A 53 10.17 8.96 8.91
CA ILE A 53 9.73 9.70 7.72
C ILE A 53 10.84 9.83 6.67
N ARG A 54 12.11 9.90 7.10
CA ARG A 54 13.30 10.07 6.25
C ARG A 54 14.45 9.18 6.71
N ALA A 55 14.20 7.89 6.83
CA ALA A 55 15.29 6.95 7.00
C ALA A 55 16.30 7.04 5.84
N PRO A 56 17.59 6.82 6.09
CA PRO A 56 18.58 6.76 5.01
C PRO A 56 18.23 5.65 4.01
N ALA A 57 18.21 5.99 2.71
CA ALA A 57 17.93 5.03 1.65
C ALA A 57 18.92 3.85 1.65
N GLY A 58 18.38 2.64 1.45
CA GLY A 58 19.10 1.37 1.50
C GLY A 58 19.32 0.81 2.92
N THR A 59 18.64 1.33 3.94
CA THR A 59 18.70 0.81 5.32
C THR A 59 17.41 0.08 5.70
N LEU A 60 17.50 -0.83 6.67
CA LEU A 60 16.32 -1.58 7.16
C LEU A 60 15.22 -0.68 7.72
N ALA A 61 15.60 0.40 8.39
CA ALA A 61 14.65 1.36 8.96
C ALA A 61 13.88 2.17 7.92
N GLY A 62 14.33 2.18 6.65
CA GLY A 62 13.69 2.90 5.55
C GLY A 62 12.85 2.06 4.62
N VAL A 63 12.77 0.75 4.86
CA VAL A 63 11.98 -0.17 4.04
C VAL A 63 10.50 0.16 4.18
N SER A 64 9.83 0.29 3.05
CA SER A 64 8.38 0.35 2.95
C SER A 64 7.88 -0.82 2.12
N GLY A 65 6.86 -1.48 2.63
CA GLY A 65 6.21 -2.64 2.02
C GLY A 65 4.76 -2.35 1.63
N PHE A 66 4.27 -3.06 0.62
CA PHE A 66 2.83 -3.15 0.35
C PHE A 66 2.49 -4.59 0.02
N GLN A 67 1.66 -5.21 0.86
CA GLN A 67 1.20 -6.57 0.65
C GLN A 67 -0.23 -6.58 0.10
N VAL A 68 -0.47 -7.44 -0.89
CA VAL A 68 -1.78 -7.67 -1.50
C VAL A 68 -2.07 -9.15 -1.53
N ASN A 69 -3.16 -9.56 -0.88
CA ASN A 69 -3.80 -10.84 -1.12
C ASN A 69 -4.96 -10.62 -2.10
N PHE A 70 -5.02 -11.44 -3.14
CA PHE A 70 -6.13 -11.42 -4.09
C PHE A 70 -6.57 -12.84 -4.43
N SER A 71 -7.87 -13.03 -4.54
CA SER A 71 -8.48 -14.36 -4.61
C SER A 71 -9.68 -14.45 -5.56
N ASN A 72 -10.00 -15.68 -5.95
CA ASN A 72 -11.25 -16.08 -6.60
C ASN A 72 -12.38 -16.38 -5.58
N LYS A 73 -12.14 -16.17 -4.28
CA LYS A 73 -13.07 -16.37 -3.17
C LYS A 73 -13.01 -15.16 -2.24
N ASP A 74 -13.97 -15.07 -1.34
CA ASP A 74 -14.01 -14.06 -0.27
C ASP A 74 -12.81 -14.25 0.69
N ILE A 75 -12.08 -13.16 0.94
CA ILE A 75 -10.90 -13.12 1.80
C ILE A 75 -10.97 -11.96 2.79
N LEU A 76 -10.64 -12.25 4.06
CA LEU A 76 -10.69 -11.26 5.14
C LEU A 76 -9.31 -10.81 5.62
N THR A 77 -8.24 -11.41 5.08
CA THR A 77 -6.87 -11.18 5.55
C THR A 77 -5.93 -10.84 4.40
N PRO A 78 -4.92 -10.00 4.62
CA PRO A 78 -3.88 -9.72 3.64
C PRO A 78 -2.92 -10.90 3.46
N GLY A 79 -3.14 -12.03 4.14
CA GLY A 79 -2.28 -13.22 4.17
C GLY A 79 -1.12 -13.10 5.15
N ASP A 80 -0.70 -14.23 5.73
CA ASP A 80 0.40 -14.26 6.71
C ASP A 80 1.77 -14.23 6.02
N SER A 81 1.94 -15.08 5.00
CA SER A 81 3.19 -15.23 4.25
C SER A 81 3.00 -14.89 2.77
N PRO A 82 3.76 -13.93 2.20
CA PRO A 82 3.78 -13.73 0.76
C PRO A 82 4.35 -14.95 0.03
N GLN A 83 3.73 -15.31 -1.10
CA GLN A 83 4.28 -16.27 -2.06
C GLN A 83 5.26 -15.61 -3.03
N VAL A 84 5.06 -14.31 -3.30
CA VAL A 84 5.93 -13.54 -4.20
C VAL A 84 6.41 -12.27 -3.49
N LEU A 85 7.72 -12.08 -3.44
CA LEU A 85 8.37 -10.88 -2.94
C LEU A 85 9.04 -10.14 -4.11
N VAL A 86 8.64 -8.91 -4.34
CA VAL A 86 9.36 -7.96 -5.21
C VAL A 86 10.25 -7.10 -4.32
N ALA A 87 11.56 -7.34 -4.36
CA ALA A 87 12.55 -6.63 -3.55
C ALA A 87 13.38 -5.68 -4.42
N MET A 88 13.19 -4.37 -4.24
CA MET A 88 13.86 -3.34 -5.03
C MET A 88 15.33 -3.12 -4.63
N ASN A 89 15.74 -3.59 -3.46
CA ASN A 89 17.10 -3.44 -2.92
C ASN A 89 17.41 -4.51 -1.84
N PRO A 90 18.66 -4.62 -1.36
CA PRO A 90 19.04 -5.60 -0.33
C PRO A 90 18.32 -5.41 1.01
N ALA A 91 18.07 -4.17 1.45
CA ALA A 91 17.38 -3.91 2.72
C ALA A 91 15.94 -4.43 2.68
N ALA A 92 15.23 -4.19 1.58
CA ALA A 92 13.88 -4.71 1.33
C ALA A 92 13.84 -6.24 1.32
N LEU A 93 14.85 -6.88 0.71
CA LEU A 93 15.02 -8.33 0.75
C LEU A 93 15.20 -8.81 2.20
N LYS A 94 16.17 -8.26 2.94
CA LYS A 94 16.48 -8.68 4.32
C LYS A 94 15.28 -8.51 5.26
N ALA A 95 14.57 -7.38 5.14
CA ALA A 95 13.42 -7.07 5.98
C ALA A 95 12.23 -8.02 5.74
N SER A 96 12.04 -8.47 4.49
CA SER A 96 10.85 -9.24 4.08
C SER A 96 11.08 -10.75 3.96
N LEU A 97 12.33 -11.20 3.79
CA LEU A 97 12.66 -12.60 3.48
C LEU A 97 12.13 -13.58 4.54
N LYS A 98 12.17 -13.19 5.82
CA LYS A 98 11.70 -14.01 6.94
C LYS A 98 10.19 -14.34 6.90
N ASP A 99 9.40 -13.51 6.22
CA ASP A 99 7.95 -13.68 6.15
C ASP A 99 7.54 -14.47 4.90
N LEU A 100 8.42 -14.55 3.90
CA LEU A 100 8.17 -15.21 2.62
C LEU A 100 7.97 -16.72 2.82
N GLU A 101 6.97 -17.28 2.13
CA GLU A 101 6.71 -18.71 2.16
C GLU A 101 7.90 -19.53 1.62
N SER A 102 8.15 -20.70 2.20
CA SER A 102 9.18 -21.61 1.69
C SER A 102 8.87 -22.03 0.25
N GLY A 103 9.87 -21.98 -0.65
CA GLY A 103 9.62 -22.18 -2.07
C GLY A 103 9.06 -20.96 -2.81
N GLY A 104 8.84 -19.85 -2.11
CA GLY A 104 8.33 -18.61 -2.69
C GLY A 104 9.24 -18.01 -3.77
N THR A 105 8.66 -17.14 -4.59
CA THR A 105 9.36 -16.44 -5.67
C THR A 105 9.89 -15.09 -5.18
N ILE A 106 11.14 -14.79 -5.49
CA ILE A 106 11.77 -13.50 -5.19
C ILE A 106 12.14 -12.83 -6.50
N ILE A 107 11.61 -11.65 -6.77
CA ILE A 107 12.03 -10.80 -7.90
C ILE A 107 12.93 -9.71 -7.33
N VAL A 108 14.20 -9.72 -7.72
CA VAL A 108 15.21 -8.77 -7.21
C VAL A 108 15.71 -7.83 -8.28
N ASN A 109 15.87 -6.55 -7.94
CA ASN A 109 16.61 -5.60 -8.76
C ASN A 109 18.12 -5.77 -8.54
N THR A 110 18.83 -6.49 -9.42
CA THR A 110 20.26 -6.78 -9.26
C THR A 110 21.13 -5.52 -9.28
N ASP A 111 20.73 -4.46 -9.99
CA ASP A 111 21.46 -3.18 -10.02
C ASP A 111 21.56 -2.54 -8.63
N ALA A 112 20.65 -2.87 -7.71
CA ALA A 112 20.64 -2.34 -6.35
C ALA A 112 21.59 -3.08 -5.39
N PHE A 113 22.14 -4.25 -5.76
CA PHE A 113 23.02 -5.09 -4.92
C PHE A 113 24.49 -4.66 -4.99
N SER A 114 24.74 -3.33 -4.95
CA SER A 114 26.08 -2.78 -4.85
C SER A 114 26.68 -2.98 -3.44
N GLN A 115 28.01 -3.02 -3.32
CA GLN A 115 28.69 -3.12 -2.01
C GLN A 115 28.23 -2.06 -1.01
N THR A 116 27.96 -0.83 -1.47
CA THR A 116 27.47 0.26 -0.62
C THR A 116 26.10 -0.06 -0.02
N ASN A 117 25.18 -0.58 -0.84
CA ASN A 117 23.83 -0.91 -0.38
C ASN A 117 23.81 -2.17 0.48
N LEU A 118 24.65 -3.16 0.18
CA LEU A 118 24.84 -4.35 1.03
C LEU A 118 25.29 -3.94 2.44
N ARG A 119 26.30 -3.07 2.55
CA ARG A 119 26.78 -2.55 3.85
C ARG A 119 25.69 -1.80 4.61
N LYS A 120 24.91 -0.95 3.94
CA LYS A 120 23.79 -0.21 4.58
C LYS A 120 22.66 -1.13 5.05
N ALA A 121 22.43 -2.22 4.33
CA ALA A 121 21.48 -3.26 4.68
C ALA A 121 22.08 -4.29 5.67
N ASP A 122 23.31 -4.07 6.14
CA ASP A 122 23.99 -4.91 7.11
C ASP A 122 24.21 -6.36 6.58
N TYR A 123 24.63 -6.48 5.32
CA TYR A 123 25.08 -7.73 4.72
C TYR A 123 26.61 -7.79 4.67
N ASP A 124 27.17 -8.91 5.14
CA ASP A 124 28.60 -9.22 5.00
C ASP A 124 28.95 -9.70 3.59
N VAL A 125 28.07 -10.50 2.99
CA VAL A 125 28.21 -11.11 1.65
C VAL A 125 26.94 -10.83 0.85
N ASN A 126 27.05 -10.78 -0.48
CA ASN A 126 25.90 -10.62 -1.36
C ASN A 126 25.00 -11.87 -1.27
N PRO A 127 23.74 -11.75 -0.81
CA PRO A 127 22.84 -12.89 -0.66
C PRO A 127 22.43 -13.53 -2.00
N LEU A 128 22.69 -12.86 -3.13
CA LEU A 128 22.50 -13.43 -4.46
C LEU A 128 23.63 -14.38 -4.87
N GLU A 129 24.78 -14.31 -4.19
CA GLU A 129 25.98 -15.08 -4.52
C GLU A 129 26.31 -16.16 -3.47
N ASP A 130 25.52 -16.23 -2.39
CA ASP A 130 25.67 -17.23 -1.33
C ASP A 130 24.51 -18.24 -1.32
N GLU A 131 24.49 -19.13 -0.32
CA GLU A 131 23.42 -20.14 -0.17
C GLU A 131 22.21 -19.63 0.64
N SER A 132 22.13 -18.34 0.98
CA SER A 132 21.06 -17.81 1.86
C SER A 132 19.67 -17.85 1.21
N LEU A 133 19.60 -17.77 -0.12
CA LEU A 133 18.35 -17.84 -0.88
C LEU A 133 18.03 -19.25 -1.39
N LYS A 134 18.76 -20.27 -0.92
CA LYS A 134 18.52 -21.66 -1.27
C LYS A 134 17.12 -22.09 -0.82
N GLY A 135 16.35 -22.64 -1.76
CA GLY A 135 14.97 -23.05 -1.52
C GLY A 135 13.93 -22.00 -1.91
N TYR A 136 14.34 -20.84 -2.43
CA TYR A 136 13.46 -19.89 -3.10
C TYR A 136 13.68 -19.90 -4.61
N GLN A 137 12.66 -19.48 -5.37
CA GLN A 137 12.81 -19.21 -6.79
C GLN A 137 13.25 -17.75 -6.98
N VAL A 138 14.55 -17.53 -7.17
CA VAL A 138 15.09 -16.17 -7.37
C VAL A 138 15.06 -15.80 -8.84
N ILE A 139 14.47 -14.65 -9.13
CA ILE A 139 14.36 -14.03 -10.46
C ILE A 139 15.16 -12.73 -10.41
N GLU A 140 16.34 -12.79 -10.99
CA GLU A 140 17.27 -11.67 -11.07
C GLU A 140 16.96 -10.78 -12.26
N VAL A 141 16.66 -9.50 -11.99
CA VAL A 141 16.34 -8.52 -13.03
C VAL A 141 17.26 -7.30 -12.87
N PRO A 142 18.05 -6.92 -13.89
CA PRO A 142 18.77 -5.64 -13.90
C PRO A 142 17.77 -4.51 -14.18
N LEU A 143 16.88 -4.28 -13.22
CA LEU A 143 15.65 -3.53 -13.37
C LEU A 143 15.93 -2.05 -13.63
N THR A 144 16.87 -1.46 -12.91
CA THR A 144 17.27 -0.05 -13.11
C THR A 144 17.88 0.14 -14.49
N THR A 145 18.74 -0.77 -14.93
CA THR A 145 19.39 -0.74 -16.25
C THR A 145 18.35 -0.87 -17.37
N LEU A 146 17.47 -1.87 -17.30
CA LEU A 146 16.41 -2.10 -18.31
C LEU A 146 15.39 -0.96 -18.35
N ASN A 147 15.02 -0.41 -17.20
CA ASN A 147 14.13 0.74 -17.13
C ASN A 147 14.78 1.98 -17.76
N ARG A 148 16.06 2.27 -17.49
CA ARG A 148 16.76 3.39 -18.13
C ARG A 148 16.85 3.22 -19.65
N GLU A 149 17.11 2.00 -20.12
CA GLU A 149 17.17 1.67 -21.55
C GLU A 149 15.80 1.87 -22.23
N ALA A 150 14.71 1.42 -21.60
CA ALA A 150 13.35 1.62 -22.10
C ALA A 150 12.96 3.11 -22.19
N LEU A 151 13.60 3.96 -21.38
CA LEU A 151 13.34 5.40 -21.30
C LEU A 151 14.45 6.25 -21.95
N LYS A 152 15.36 5.64 -22.71
CA LYS A 152 16.52 6.35 -23.28
C LYS A 152 16.11 7.48 -24.22
N ASP A 153 15.05 7.28 -25.00
CA ASP A 153 14.57 8.23 -26.02
C ASP A 153 13.76 9.40 -25.43
N ILE A 154 13.56 9.45 -24.11
CA ILE A 154 12.90 10.57 -23.43
C ILE A 154 13.96 11.49 -22.82
N ASP A 155 14.39 12.49 -23.59
CA ASP A 155 15.45 13.43 -23.19
C ASP A 155 15.00 14.47 -22.14
N SER A 156 13.70 14.69 -22.00
CA SER A 156 13.13 15.65 -21.05
C SER A 156 13.27 15.22 -19.58
N LEU A 157 13.57 13.95 -19.34
CA LEU A 157 13.66 13.40 -17.98
C LEU A 157 15.10 13.27 -17.51
N SER A 158 15.35 13.75 -16.30
CA SER A 158 16.60 13.48 -15.59
C SER A 158 16.77 11.99 -15.28
N THR A 159 18.01 11.53 -15.07
CA THR A 159 18.28 10.14 -14.63
C THR A 159 17.48 9.77 -13.39
N LYS A 160 17.35 10.69 -12.44
CA LYS A 160 16.57 10.48 -11.21
C LYS A 160 15.07 10.30 -11.51
N GLU A 161 14.52 11.02 -12.47
CA GLU A 161 13.11 10.84 -12.87
C GLU A 161 12.90 9.51 -13.62
N LYS A 162 13.85 9.10 -14.47
CA LYS A 162 13.84 7.78 -15.10
C LYS A 162 13.85 6.68 -14.02
N ASP A 163 14.76 6.78 -13.05
CA ASP A 163 14.87 5.82 -11.94
C ASP A 163 13.58 5.74 -11.10
N ARG A 164 12.88 6.86 -10.89
CA ARG A 164 11.60 6.86 -10.16
C ARG A 164 10.46 6.13 -10.87
N SER A 165 10.60 5.84 -12.16
CA SER A 165 9.60 5.10 -12.94
C SER A 165 9.81 3.57 -12.85
N GLN A 166 10.91 3.12 -12.22
CA GLN A 166 11.26 1.71 -12.12
C GLN A 166 10.21 0.87 -11.35
N ASN A 167 9.44 1.52 -10.48
CA ASN A 167 8.34 0.89 -9.75
C ASN A 167 7.20 0.43 -10.69
N PHE A 168 7.00 1.10 -11.84
CA PHE A 168 6.09 0.67 -12.89
C PHE A 168 6.67 -0.47 -13.72
N PHE A 169 7.99 -0.50 -13.92
CA PHE A 169 8.63 -1.66 -14.55
C PHE A 169 8.41 -2.92 -13.71
N ALA A 170 8.64 -2.84 -12.39
CA ALA A 170 8.34 -3.93 -11.47
C ALA A 170 6.85 -4.31 -11.50
N LEU A 171 5.93 -3.32 -11.53
CA LEU A 171 4.50 -3.56 -11.67
C LEU A 171 4.15 -4.32 -12.96
N GLY A 172 4.81 -3.98 -14.07
CA GLY A 172 4.61 -4.60 -15.37
C GLY A 172 4.97 -6.09 -15.37
N ILE A 173 6.09 -6.45 -14.75
CA ILE A 173 6.49 -7.86 -14.55
C ILE A 173 5.40 -8.62 -13.79
N VAL A 174 4.91 -8.03 -12.68
CA VAL A 174 3.90 -8.67 -11.85
C VAL A 174 2.55 -8.75 -12.57
N PHE A 175 2.20 -7.76 -13.40
CA PHE A 175 1.02 -7.83 -14.27
C PHE A 175 1.12 -8.97 -15.28
N TRP A 176 2.28 -9.16 -15.90
CA TRP A 176 2.49 -10.28 -16.81
C TRP A 176 2.39 -11.63 -16.07
N MET A 177 2.99 -11.73 -14.89
CA MET A 177 3.02 -12.94 -14.06
C MET A 177 1.61 -13.41 -13.63
N PHE A 178 0.68 -12.47 -13.39
CA PHE A 178 -0.69 -12.73 -12.92
C PHE A 178 -1.79 -12.40 -13.94
N GLU A 179 -1.45 -12.27 -15.23
CA GLU A 179 -2.40 -11.98 -16.31
C GLU A 179 -3.30 -10.75 -16.02
N ARG A 180 -2.70 -9.69 -15.47
CA ARG A 180 -3.44 -8.47 -15.14
C ARG A 180 -3.46 -7.51 -16.33
N PRO A 181 -4.64 -6.94 -16.67
CA PRO A 181 -4.76 -5.92 -17.71
C PRO A 181 -4.01 -4.64 -17.32
N MET A 182 -3.41 -3.95 -18.30
CA MET A 182 -2.67 -2.71 -18.06
C MET A 182 -3.57 -1.47 -18.11
N GLU A 183 -4.73 -1.57 -18.75
CA GLU A 183 -5.60 -0.46 -19.15
C GLU A 183 -5.99 0.42 -17.96
N THR A 184 -6.44 -0.19 -16.86
CA THR A 184 -6.84 0.52 -15.64
C THR A 184 -5.70 1.37 -15.07
N THR A 185 -4.48 0.84 -15.06
CA THR A 185 -3.30 1.55 -14.56
C THR A 185 -2.87 2.64 -15.54
N LEU A 186 -2.91 2.38 -16.85
CA LEU A 186 -2.56 3.36 -17.88
C LEU A 186 -3.50 4.57 -17.85
N GLU A 187 -4.81 4.35 -17.74
CA GLU A 187 -5.78 5.44 -17.57
C GLU A 187 -5.51 6.26 -16.30
N TRP A 188 -5.13 5.59 -15.22
CA TRP A 188 -4.77 6.27 -13.98
C TRP A 188 -3.51 7.11 -14.13
N VAL A 189 -2.48 6.60 -14.82
CA VAL A 189 -1.24 7.33 -15.13
C VAL A 189 -1.58 8.61 -15.91
N GLN A 190 -2.41 8.50 -16.95
CA GLN A 190 -2.87 9.65 -17.73
C GLN A 190 -3.55 10.71 -16.86
N LYS A 191 -4.47 10.30 -15.99
CA LYS A 191 -5.21 11.22 -15.09
C LYS A 191 -4.30 11.86 -14.05
N LYS A 192 -3.43 11.08 -13.41
CA LYS A 192 -2.56 11.56 -12.33
C LYS A 192 -1.50 12.55 -12.83
N PHE A 193 -0.89 12.26 -13.97
CA PHE A 193 0.20 13.05 -14.53
C PHE A 193 -0.26 13.93 -15.69
N ALA A 194 -1.54 14.26 -15.79
CA ALA A 194 -2.13 15.05 -16.88
C ALA A 194 -1.40 16.38 -17.21
N LYS A 195 -0.65 16.94 -16.26
CA LYS A 195 0.14 18.17 -16.42
C LYS A 195 1.60 17.94 -16.88
N ARG A 196 2.04 16.68 -16.99
CA ARG A 196 3.42 16.25 -17.26
C ARG A 196 3.40 15.09 -18.26
N ALA A 197 3.32 15.42 -19.54
CA ALA A 197 3.25 14.44 -20.63
C ALA A 197 4.48 13.52 -20.70
N ASP A 198 5.64 14.05 -20.36
CA ASP A 198 6.90 13.31 -20.21
C ASP A 198 6.80 12.18 -19.16
N LEU A 199 6.18 12.46 -18.00
CA LEU A 199 5.95 11.45 -16.96
C LEU A 199 4.89 10.43 -17.37
N ILE A 200 3.86 10.85 -18.12
CA ILE A 200 2.87 9.91 -18.67
C ILE A 200 3.56 8.92 -19.60
N GLU A 201 4.35 9.42 -20.55
CA GLU A 201 5.08 8.60 -21.50
C GLU A 201 6.04 7.64 -20.79
N ALA A 202 6.82 8.16 -19.82
CA ALA A 202 7.79 7.34 -19.11
C ALA A 202 7.17 6.24 -18.26
N ASN A 203 6.15 6.54 -17.45
CA ASN A 203 5.49 5.52 -16.63
C ASN A 203 4.76 4.48 -17.51
N THR A 204 4.20 4.90 -18.66
CA THR A 204 3.59 4.00 -19.63
C THR A 204 4.62 3.05 -20.26
N LYS A 205 5.73 3.60 -20.76
CA LYS A 205 6.83 2.82 -21.35
C LYS A 205 7.47 1.88 -20.32
N ALA A 206 7.69 2.35 -19.10
CA ALA A 206 8.24 1.52 -18.02
C ALA A 206 7.32 0.34 -17.70
N LEU A 207 6.01 0.57 -17.57
CA LEU A 207 5.02 -0.49 -17.34
C LEU A 207 5.01 -1.53 -18.46
N GLN A 208 4.96 -1.07 -19.71
CA GLN A 208 4.96 -1.94 -20.89
C GLN A 208 6.27 -2.73 -21.01
N ALA A 209 7.42 -2.08 -20.79
CA ALA A 209 8.72 -2.73 -20.84
C ALA A 209 8.82 -3.83 -19.78
N GLY A 210 8.33 -3.60 -18.56
CA GLY A 210 8.24 -4.63 -17.52
C GLY A 210 7.33 -5.81 -17.92
N TYR A 211 6.17 -5.52 -18.52
CA TYR A 211 5.24 -6.55 -18.98
C TYR A 211 5.85 -7.42 -20.10
N PHE A 212 6.46 -6.80 -21.11
CA PHE A 212 7.10 -7.51 -22.23
C PHE A 212 8.41 -8.19 -21.83
N PHE A 213 9.09 -7.71 -20.80
CA PHE A 213 10.24 -8.41 -20.22
C PHE A 213 9.81 -9.79 -19.70
N GLY A 214 8.68 -9.87 -18.98
CA GLY A 214 8.11 -11.14 -18.56
C GLY A 214 7.85 -12.08 -19.73
N ASP A 215 7.29 -11.56 -20.82
CA ASP A 215 6.89 -12.33 -22.00
C ASP A 215 8.08 -12.87 -22.82
N THR A 216 9.14 -12.08 -22.92
CA THR A 216 10.29 -12.38 -23.78
C THR A 216 11.37 -13.18 -23.07
N THR A 217 11.46 -13.10 -21.75
CA THR A 217 12.47 -13.81 -20.98
C THR A 217 11.98 -15.19 -20.55
N ARG A 218 12.85 -16.19 -20.71
CA ARG A 218 12.59 -17.56 -20.23
C ARG A 218 12.89 -17.74 -18.74
N THR A 219 13.11 -16.64 -18.02
CA THR A 219 13.44 -16.64 -16.59
C THR A 219 12.25 -17.07 -15.75
N PHE A 220 11.03 -16.79 -16.23
CA PHE A 220 9.79 -17.18 -15.58
C PHE A 220 9.38 -18.58 -16.04
N GLN A 221 9.34 -19.53 -15.11
CA GLN A 221 8.95 -20.91 -15.43
C GLN A 221 7.43 -21.10 -15.51
N GLN A 222 6.63 -20.24 -14.85
CA GLN A 222 5.18 -20.40 -14.73
C GLN A 222 4.49 -19.03 -14.70
N ARG A 223 3.27 -18.98 -15.25
CA ARG A 223 2.32 -17.90 -15.02
C ARG A 223 1.22 -18.38 -14.09
N TYR A 224 0.69 -17.49 -13.29
CA TYR A 224 -0.36 -17.81 -12.33
C TYR A 224 -1.68 -17.21 -12.77
N ARG A 225 -2.74 -18.02 -12.75
CA ARG A 225 -4.10 -17.57 -13.04
C ARG A 225 -4.94 -17.63 -11.79
N ILE A 226 -5.47 -16.47 -11.39
CA ILE A 226 -6.46 -16.35 -10.32
C ILE A 226 -7.73 -15.85 -10.98
N SER A 227 -8.68 -16.76 -11.19
CA SER A 227 -9.97 -16.46 -11.82
C SER A 227 -10.77 -15.41 -11.03
N PRO A 228 -11.69 -14.67 -11.66
CA PRO A 228 -12.57 -13.74 -10.95
C PRO A 228 -13.34 -14.43 -9.82
N ALA A 229 -13.58 -13.70 -8.74
CA ALA A 229 -14.33 -14.18 -7.60
C ALA A 229 -15.84 -14.25 -7.89
N GLN A 230 -16.51 -15.22 -7.26
CA GLN A 230 -17.96 -15.33 -7.31
C GLN A 230 -18.58 -14.37 -6.29
N LEU A 231 -18.71 -13.11 -6.69
CA LEU A 231 -19.23 -12.04 -5.84
C LEU A 231 -20.73 -11.79 -6.12
N PRO A 232 -21.56 -11.49 -5.11
CA PRO A 232 -22.95 -11.09 -5.32
C PRO A 232 -23.06 -9.90 -6.28
N PRO A 233 -24.09 -9.80 -7.13
CA PRO A 233 -24.28 -8.62 -7.99
C PRO A 233 -24.42 -7.35 -7.15
N GLY A 234 -23.66 -6.29 -7.49
CA GLY A 234 -23.71 -5.03 -6.77
C GLY A 234 -22.62 -4.04 -7.17
N THR A 235 -22.64 -2.86 -6.54
CA THR A 235 -21.59 -1.85 -6.70
C THR A 235 -20.58 -2.01 -5.58
N TYR A 236 -19.34 -2.35 -5.95
CA TYR A 236 -18.25 -2.54 -5.01
C TYR A 236 -17.46 -1.26 -4.80
N ARG A 237 -16.96 -1.06 -3.59
CA ARG A 237 -16.09 0.05 -3.23
C ARG A 237 -14.91 -0.44 -2.42
N LYS A 238 -13.70 -0.16 -2.89
CA LYS A 238 -12.49 -0.29 -2.07
C LYS A 238 -12.48 0.85 -1.04
N VAL A 239 -12.37 0.51 0.24
CA VAL A 239 -12.27 1.46 1.35
C VAL A 239 -11.26 0.96 2.37
N THR A 240 -10.59 1.88 3.05
CA THR A 240 -9.82 1.56 4.26
C THR A 240 -10.72 1.56 5.50
N GLY A 241 -10.24 0.99 6.62
CA GLY A 241 -10.99 0.99 7.88
C GLY A 241 -11.30 2.40 8.39
N ASN A 242 -10.34 3.32 8.32
CA ASN A 242 -10.52 4.71 8.75
C ASN A 242 -11.52 5.48 7.88
N GLU A 243 -11.50 5.28 6.55
CA GLU A 243 -12.50 5.85 5.64
C GLU A 243 -13.90 5.28 5.91
N ALA A 244 -14.01 3.97 6.12
CA ALA A 244 -15.28 3.31 6.45
C ALA A 244 -15.85 3.84 7.78
N MET A 245 -15.00 4.01 8.79
CA MET A 245 -15.38 4.61 10.07
C MET A 245 -15.90 6.05 9.88
N ALA A 246 -15.17 6.89 9.14
CA ALA A 246 -15.60 8.26 8.85
C ALA A 246 -16.97 8.31 8.14
N MET A 247 -17.20 7.45 7.13
CA MET A 247 -18.51 7.33 6.47
C MET A 247 -19.61 6.88 7.43
N GLY A 248 -19.30 5.92 8.31
CA GLY A 248 -20.21 5.44 9.35
C GLY A 248 -20.63 6.54 10.32
N LEU A 249 -19.67 7.35 10.80
CA LEU A 249 -19.94 8.48 11.71
C LEU A 249 -20.86 9.53 11.07
N VAL A 250 -20.58 9.93 9.83
CA VAL A 250 -21.41 10.90 9.11
C VAL A 250 -22.82 10.34 8.88
N THR A 251 -22.92 9.06 8.52
CA THR A 251 -24.21 8.38 8.33
C THR A 251 -25.02 8.34 9.63
N ALA A 252 -24.36 8.04 10.75
CA ALA A 252 -24.99 8.03 12.07
C ALA A 252 -25.48 9.43 12.46
N ALA A 253 -24.63 10.45 12.33
CA ALA A 253 -24.97 11.85 12.60
C ALA A 253 -26.22 12.31 11.82
N TYR A 254 -26.24 12.00 10.52
CA TYR A 254 -27.35 12.30 9.63
C TYR A 254 -28.64 11.60 10.08
N LYS A 255 -28.59 10.30 10.40
CA LYS A 255 -29.76 9.54 10.88
C LYS A 255 -30.27 10.03 12.23
N MET A 256 -29.39 10.53 13.08
CA MET A 256 -29.75 11.11 14.38
C MET A 256 -30.27 12.55 14.27
N GLY A 257 -30.12 13.20 13.11
CA GLY A 257 -30.45 14.62 12.94
C GLY A 257 -29.58 15.54 13.80
N LYS A 258 -28.31 15.18 14.04
CA LYS A 258 -27.38 15.93 14.89
C LYS A 258 -26.11 16.33 14.14
N PRO A 259 -25.50 17.49 14.46
CA PRO A 259 -24.16 17.82 13.99
C PRO A 259 -23.14 16.81 14.51
N LEU A 260 -22.19 16.42 13.67
CA LEU A 260 -21.03 15.62 14.07
C LEU A 260 -19.92 16.55 14.54
N PHE A 261 -19.48 16.40 15.78
CA PHE A 261 -18.27 17.05 16.28
C PHE A 261 -17.17 16.02 16.48
N TYR A 262 -16.08 16.17 15.74
CA TYR A 262 -14.90 15.31 15.82
C TYR A 262 -13.71 16.08 16.38
N GLY A 263 -13.39 15.87 17.66
CA GLY A 263 -12.26 16.49 18.36
C GLY A 263 -11.12 15.50 18.55
N THR A 264 -9.92 15.81 18.07
CA THR A 264 -8.78 14.86 18.11
C THR A 264 -7.44 15.56 18.27
N TYR A 265 -6.44 14.81 18.73
CA TYR A 265 -5.03 15.12 18.55
C TYR A 265 -4.45 14.16 17.48
N PRO A 266 -3.58 14.61 16.56
CA PRO A 266 -3.02 13.72 15.54
C PRO A 266 -2.12 12.63 16.14
N ILE A 267 -2.47 11.37 15.91
CA ILE A 267 -1.67 10.20 16.28
C ILE A 267 -1.85 9.09 15.21
N THR A 268 -0.76 8.46 14.80
CA THR A 268 -0.81 7.29 13.90
C THR A 268 -1.35 6.08 14.66
N PRO A 269 -2.30 5.29 14.14
CA PRO A 269 -2.95 5.36 12.80
C PRO A 269 -4.30 6.10 12.75
N ALA A 270 -4.73 6.79 13.80
CA ALA A 270 -6.06 7.40 13.90
C ALA A 270 -6.24 8.72 13.11
N SER A 271 -5.15 9.42 12.77
CA SER A 271 -5.19 10.71 12.08
C SER A 271 -5.95 10.71 10.75
N ASP A 272 -6.00 9.57 10.03
CA ASP A 272 -6.70 9.49 8.75
C ASP A 272 -8.21 9.69 8.88
N ILE A 273 -8.80 9.41 10.05
CA ILE A 273 -10.22 9.69 10.32
C ILE A 273 -10.46 11.21 10.27
N LEU A 274 -9.54 12.02 10.82
CA LEU A 274 -9.61 13.48 10.72
C LEU A 274 -9.55 13.94 9.27
N HIS A 275 -8.62 13.38 8.49
CA HIS A 275 -8.45 13.70 7.08
C HIS A 275 -9.68 13.33 6.24
N ALA A 276 -10.32 12.19 6.53
CA ALA A 276 -11.52 11.75 5.85
C ALA A 276 -12.76 12.60 6.20
N LEU A 277 -12.86 13.09 7.43
CA LEU A 277 -13.98 13.92 7.91
C LEU A 277 -13.85 15.41 7.52
N ALA A 278 -12.63 15.94 7.48
CA ALA A 278 -12.36 17.36 7.18
C ALA A 278 -13.02 17.91 5.89
N PRO A 279 -13.09 17.18 4.76
CA PRO A 279 -13.77 17.66 3.55
C PRO A 279 -15.31 17.53 3.62
N LEU A 280 -15.87 16.84 4.62
CA LEU A 280 -17.30 16.52 4.72
C LEU A 280 -18.11 17.58 5.49
N ARG A 281 -17.63 18.83 5.57
CA ARG A 281 -18.31 19.94 6.28
C ARG A 281 -19.74 20.20 5.81
N ASN A 282 -20.03 19.89 4.55
CA ASN A 282 -21.38 20.02 3.97
C ASN A 282 -22.41 19.08 4.62
N PHE A 283 -21.98 18.10 5.42
CA PHE A 283 -22.83 17.21 6.22
C PHE A 283 -22.91 17.63 7.70
N ASP A 284 -22.69 18.91 8.01
CA ASP A 284 -22.64 19.46 9.38
C ASP A 284 -21.60 18.73 10.27
N VAL A 285 -20.47 18.40 9.65
CA VAL A 285 -19.29 17.84 10.31
C VAL A 285 -18.35 18.97 10.71
N ARG A 286 -18.01 19.02 11.99
CA ARG A 286 -17.04 19.95 12.57
C ARG A 286 -15.85 19.17 13.10
N THR A 287 -14.69 19.42 12.53
CA THR A 287 -13.43 18.83 12.97
C THR A 287 -12.64 19.84 13.81
N PHE A 288 -12.14 19.43 14.96
CA PHE A 288 -11.30 20.24 15.84
C PHE A 288 -9.99 19.49 16.12
N GLN A 289 -8.87 20.08 15.71
CA GLN A 289 -7.54 19.59 16.06
C GLN A 289 -7.08 20.32 17.33
N ALA A 290 -7.01 19.57 18.42
CA ALA A 290 -6.55 20.08 19.71
C ALA A 290 -5.02 20.07 19.79
N GLU A 291 -4.50 20.71 20.83
CA GLU A 291 -3.08 20.77 21.18
C GLU A 291 -2.54 19.48 21.80
N ASP A 292 -3.40 18.68 22.46
CA ASP A 292 -3.08 17.38 23.07
C ASP A 292 -4.36 16.52 23.23
N GLU A 293 -4.21 15.28 23.69
CA GLU A 293 -5.32 14.35 23.90
C GLU A 293 -6.28 14.76 25.03
N ILE A 294 -5.81 15.52 26.02
CA ILE A 294 -6.60 15.99 27.17
C ILE A 294 -7.55 17.09 26.70
N ALA A 295 -7.03 18.10 26.02
CA ALA A 295 -7.80 19.16 25.39
C ALA A 295 -8.78 18.61 24.34
N ALA A 296 -8.34 17.64 23.53
CA ALA A 296 -9.23 16.94 22.62
C ALA A 296 -10.41 16.30 23.37
N MET A 297 -10.17 15.61 24.49
CA MET A 297 -11.24 15.01 25.29
C MET A 297 -12.16 16.05 25.93
N GLY A 298 -11.60 17.13 26.47
CA GLY A 298 -12.38 18.26 26.98
C GLY A 298 -13.33 18.85 25.94
N SER A 299 -12.88 18.96 24.69
CA SER A 299 -13.73 19.42 23.58
C SER A 299 -14.91 18.48 23.29
N ILE A 300 -14.72 17.15 23.42
CA ILE A 300 -15.79 16.15 23.25
C ILE A 300 -16.83 16.26 24.34
N ILE A 301 -16.39 16.41 25.60
CA ILE A 301 -17.29 16.58 26.75
C ILE A 301 -18.16 17.83 26.54
N GLY A 302 -17.55 18.95 26.14
CA GLY A 302 -18.28 20.18 25.82
C GLY A 302 -19.25 20.01 24.65
N ALA A 303 -18.84 19.32 23.58
CA ALA A 303 -19.70 19.05 22.43
C ALA A 303 -20.90 18.14 22.78
N SER A 304 -20.68 17.13 23.61
CA SER A 304 -21.73 16.23 24.11
C SER A 304 -22.76 16.98 24.96
N LEU A 305 -22.30 17.81 25.91
CA LEU A 305 -23.16 18.72 26.69
C LEU A 305 -23.94 19.70 25.81
N GLY A 306 -23.31 20.19 24.73
CA GLY A 306 -23.96 21.03 23.72
C GLY A 306 -24.95 20.30 22.80
N GLY A 307 -25.13 18.99 22.97
CA GLY A 307 -26.11 18.17 22.27
C GLY A 307 -25.64 17.57 20.94
N ALA A 308 -24.38 17.83 20.53
CA ALA A 308 -23.81 17.29 19.29
C ALA A 308 -23.52 15.78 19.39
N PHE A 309 -23.38 15.11 18.25
CA PHE A 309 -22.79 13.77 18.21
C PHE A 309 -21.28 13.90 18.35
N ALA A 310 -20.78 13.68 19.57
CA ALA A 310 -19.39 13.95 19.93
C ALA A 310 -18.51 12.70 19.79
N VAL A 311 -17.42 12.82 19.04
CA VAL A 311 -16.54 11.70 18.67
C VAL A 311 -15.08 12.11 18.75
N THR A 312 -14.21 11.25 19.26
CA THR A 312 -12.74 11.42 19.20
C THR A 312 -12.08 10.15 18.66
N GLY A 313 -10.95 10.31 17.97
CA GLY A 313 -10.10 9.21 17.55
C GLY A 313 -8.73 9.29 18.23
N THR A 314 -8.15 8.15 18.55
CA THR A 314 -6.85 8.06 19.20
C THR A 314 -6.26 6.64 19.06
N SER A 315 -5.11 6.40 19.68
CA SER A 315 -4.51 5.07 19.84
C SER A 315 -4.03 4.90 21.29
N GLY A 316 -3.37 3.78 21.60
CA GLY A 316 -3.00 3.36 22.96
C GLY A 316 -2.50 4.47 23.90
N PRO A 317 -1.46 5.25 23.54
CA PRO A 317 -0.94 6.33 24.38
C PRO A 317 -1.99 7.41 24.69
N GLY A 318 -2.78 7.77 23.68
CA GLY A 318 -3.78 8.81 23.82
C GLY A 318 -5.01 8.37 24.61
N VAL A 319 -5.41 7.08 24.54
CA VAL A 319 -6.46 6.53 25.42
C VAL A 319 -6.07 6.71 26.89
N ALA A 320 -4.81 6.46 27.25
CA ALA A 320 -4.33 6.63 28.61
C ALA A 320 -4.46 8.09 29.09
N LEU A 321 -4.12 9.06 28.25
CA LEU A 321 -4.25 10.50 28.56
C LEU A 321 -5.71 10.96 28.67
N LYS A 322 -6.64 10.30 27.97
CA LYS A 322 -8.08 10.62 28.02
C LYS A 322 -8.80 10.05 29.25
N GLY A 323 -8.14 9.21 30.06
CA GLY A 323 -8.76 8.45 31.15
C GLY A 323 -9.53 9.30 32.16
N GLU A 324 -8.99 10.46 32.55
CA GLU A 324 -9.67 11.39 33.47
C GLU A 324 -10.98 11.93 32.86
N GLY A 325 -10.92 12.43 31.62
CA GLY A 325 -12.09 12.95 30.91
C GLY A 325 -13.14 11.87 30.63
N MET A 326 -12.71 10.63 30.37
CA MET A 326 -13.62 9.49 30.24
C MET A 326 -14.36 9.20 31.56
N GLY A 327 -13.66 9.25 32.70
CA GLY A 327 -14.27 9.11 34.01
C GLY A 327 -15.32 10.19 34.29
N LEU A 328 -15.01 11.45 33.94
CA LEU A 328 -15.96 12.56 34.05
C LEU A 328 -17.18 12.36 33.15
N ALA A 329 -16.99 11.94 31.90
CA ALA A 329 -18.07 11.65 30.97
C ALA A 329 -19.03 10.57 31.48
N ILE A 330 -18.48 9.51 32.11
CA ILE A 330 -19.27 8.45 32.75
C ILE A 330 -20.07 9.03 33.93
N ALA A 331 -19.44 9.80 34.81
CA ALA A 331 -20.09 10.39 35.98
C ALA A 331 -21.23 11.36 35.62
N LEU A 332 -21.14 12.01 34.46
CA LEU A 332 -22.14 12.94 33.93
C LEU A 332 -23.11 12.30 32.93
N GLU A 333 -23.00 10.99 32.68
CA GLU A 333 -23.83 10.24 31.73
C GLU A 333 -23.85 10.83 30.31
N LEU A 334 -22.69 11.33 29.84
CA LEU A 334 -22.57 12.00 28.56
C LEU A 334 -22.36 11.02 27.39
N PRO A 335 -23.21 11.04 26.35
CA PRO A 335 -23.04 10.18 25.19
C PRO A 335 -21.89 10.68 24.29
N MET A 336 -20.92 9.82 24.03
CA MET A 336 -19.81 10.07 23.11
C MET A 336 -19.18 8.78 22.59
N VAL A 337 -18.46 8.87 21.48
CA VAL A 337 -17.74 7.75 20.87
C VAL A 337 -16.24 8.01 20.91
N ILE A 338 -15.48 7.02 21.39
CA ILE A 338 -14.02 7.04 21.42
C ILE A 338 -13.53 5.92 20.52
N ILE A 339 -12.86 6.29 19.43
CA ILE A 339 -12.31 5.35 18.47
C ILE A 339 -10.85 5.11 18.85
N ASN A 340 -10.57 3.90 19.33
CA ASN A 340 -9.21 3.44 19.57
C ASN A 340 -8.77 2.58 18.37
N VAL A 341 -7.83 3.11 17.58
CA VAL A 341 -7.23 2.43 16.42
C VAL A 341 -5.89 1.84 16.81
#